data_AF-A0A0D2V0Z9-F1
#
_entry.id   AF-A0A0D2V0Z9-F1
#
_cell.length_a   1.000
_cell.length_b   1.000
_cell.length_c   1.000
_cell.angle_alpha   90.00
_cell.angle_beta   90.00
_cell.angle_gamma   90.00
#
_symmetry.space_group_name_H-M   'P 1'
#
loop_
_entity.id
_entity.type
_entity.pdbx_description
1 polymer ?
#
loop_
_entity_poly.entity_id
_entity_poly.type
_entity_poly.pdbx_seq_one_letter_code
_entity_poly.pdbx_strand_id
1 'polypeptide(L)' 'MEIIPNSKEVNGIKVLQLETAAGASIRFFDHAIGINVPRSQFLIRHKFPF' A
#
# COMPACT_ATOMS: atom_id res chain seq x y z
N MET A 1 -5.87 9.68 -9.31
CA MET A 1 -5.02 9.30 -8.17
C MET A 1 -5.94 8.91 -7.03
N GLU A 2 -5.86 7.67 -6.56
CA GLU A 2 -6.75 7.15 -5.50
C GLU A 2 -6.13 7.45 -4.14
N ILE A 3 -6.88 8.14 -3.27
CA ILE A 3 -6.47 8.47 -1.91
C ILE A 3 -7.16 7.49 -0.96
N ILE A 4 -6.38 6.84 -0.10
CA ILE A 4 -6.89 5.91 0.91
C ILE A 4 -6.95 6.64 2.25
N PRO A 5 -8.14 7.00 2.76
CA PRO A 5 -8.29 7.63 4.06
C PRO A 5 -8.07 6.60 5.17
N ASN A 6 -7.15 6.88 6.10
CA ASN A 6 -6.87 6.04 7.25
C ASN A 6 -7.02 6.86 8.55
N SER A 7 -8.11 6.63 9.28
CA SER A 7 -8.37 7.28 10.56
C SER A 7 -7.45 6.70 11.63
N LYS A 8 -6.63 7.56 12.25
CA LYS A 8 -5.71 7.19 13.34
C LYS A 8 -5.84 8.14 14.52
N GLU A 9 -5.26 7.73 15.64
CA GLU A 9 -5.10 8.58 16.81
C GLU A 9 -3.61 8.78 17.08
N VAL A 10 -3.20 10.05 17.22
CA VAL A 10 -1.83 10.42 17.56
C VAL A 10 -1.91 11.28 18.81
N ASN A 11 -1.34 10.78 19.92
CA ASN A 11 -1.31 11.48 21.21
C ASN A 11 -2.69 11.96 21.68
N GLY A 12 -3.74 11.14 21.52
CA GLY A 12 -5.11 11.49 21.93
C GLY A 12 -5.90 12.33 20.92
N ILE A 13 -5.28 12.74 19.82
CA ILE A 13 -5.92 13.54 18.77
C ILE A 13 -6.28 12.64 17.59
N LYS A 14 -7.55 12.65 17.18
CA LYS A 14 -8.00 11.97 15.96
C LYS A 14 -7.47 12.70 14.74
N VAL A 15 -6.73 11.97 13.91
CA VAL A 15 -6.13 12.48 12.67
C VAL A 15 -6.54 11.61 11.49
N LEU A 16 -6.66 12.22 10.31
CA LEU A 16 -6.87 11.49 9.06
C LEU A 16 -5.52 11.39 8.33
N GLN A 17 -4.95 10.20 8.30
CA GLN A 17 -3.76 9.93 7.51
C GLN A 17 -4.21 9.61 6.07
N LEU A 18 -3.69 10.36 5.11
CA LEU A 18 -3.96 10.09 3.69
C LEU A 18 -2.83 9.21 3.15
N GLU A 19 -3.18 8.03 2.69
CA GLU A 19 -2.25 7.07 2.10
C GLU A 19 -2.48 6.96 0.58
N THR A 20 -1.48 6.46 -0.14
CA THR A 20 -1.60 6.11 -1.55
C THR A 20 -0.88 4.79 -1.78
N ALA A 21 -1.51 3.86 -2.51
CA ALA A 21 -0.87 2.61 -2.87
C ALA A 21 -0.04 2.79 -4.14
N ALA A 22 1.25 2.46 -4.10
CA ALA A 22 2.12 2.52 -5.28
C ALA A 22 1.56 1.67 -6.46
N GLY A 23 0.96 0.51 -6.16
CA GLY A 23 0.34 -0.36 -7.16
C GLY A 23 -0.93 0.21 -7.82
N ALA A 24 -1.61 1.18 -7.20
CA ALA A 24 -2.76 1.85 -7.82
C ALA A 24 -2.36 2.66 -9.08
N SER A 25 -1.06 2.95 -9.23
CA SER A 25 -0.52 3.64 -10.40
C SER A 25 -0.69 2.86 -11.70
N ILE A 26 -0.89 1.54 -11.63
CA ILE A 26 -1.05 0.66 -12.81
C ILE A 26 -2.15 1.15 -13.77
N ARG A 27 -3.16 1.87 -13.27
CA ARG A 27 -4.29 2.39 -14.05
C ARG A 27 -3.96 3.63 -14.90
N PHE A 28 -2.79 4.24 -14.73
CA PHE A 28 -2.40 5.45 -15.46
C PHE A 28 -1.47 5.19 -16.65
N PHE A 29 -1.16 3.93 -16.97
CA PHE A 29 -0.30 3.55 -18.08
C PHE A 29 -1.08 2.71 -19.10
N ASP A 30 -1.01 3.09 -20.38
CA ASP A 30 -1.81 2.47 -21.46
C ASP A 30 -1.54 0.97 -21.67
N HIS A 31 -0.35 0.49 -21.31
CA HIS A 31 0.10 -0.89 -21.55
C HIS A 31 0.58 -1.57 -20.27
N ALA A 32 0.02 -1.20 -19.12
CA ALA A 32 0.37 -1.82 -17.84
C ALA A 32 -0.12 -3.27 -17.79
N ILE A 33 0.72 -4.20 -17.33
CA ILE A 33 0.36 -5.62 -17.16
C ILE A 33 0.79 -6.13 -15.79
N GLY A 34 0.00 -7.05 -15.24
CA GLY A 34 0.36 -7.86 -14.08
C GLY A 34 0.76 -9.26 -14.53
N ILE A 35 1.85 -9.81 -13.98
CA ILE A 35 2.29 -11.18 -14.26
C ILE A 35 2.29 -12.01 -12.98
N ASN A 36 1.92 -13.29 -13.10
CA ASN A 36 2.08 -14.24 -12.01
C ASN A 36 3.56 -14.63 -11.90
N VAL A 37 4.09 -14.69 -10.67
CA VAL A 37 5.49 -15.03 -10.42
C VAL A 37 5.59 -16.10 -9.33
N PRO A 38 6.67 -16.91 -9.31
CA PRO A 38 6.91 -17.84 -8.22
C PRO A 38 6.97 -17.12 -6.87
N ARG A 39 6.46 -17.76 -5.81
CA ARG A 39 6.44 -17.22 -4.45
C ARG A 39 7.83 -16.80 -3.93
N SER A 40 8.90 -17.41 -4.45
CA SER A 40 10.29 -17.05 -4.11
C SER A 40 10.65 -15.60 -4.41
N GLN A 41 9.93 -14.94 -5.33
CA GLN A 41 10.13 -13.53 -5.65
C GLN A 41 9.55 -12.57 -4.61
N PHE A 42 8.80 -13.07 -3.63
CA PHE A 42 8.20 -12.25 -2.58
C PHE A 42 8.27 -12.94 -1.22
N LEU A 43 9.40 -12.76 -0.53
CA LEU A 43 9.59 -13.21 0.84
C LEU A 43 9.18 -12.11 1.83
N ILE A 44 7.93 -12.13 2.29
CA ILE A 44 7.43 -11.20 3.30
C ILE A 44 7.84 -11.68 4.70
N ARG A 45 8.45 -10.81 5.50
CA ARG A 45 8.54 -11.00 6.96
C ARG A 45 7.41 -10.24 7.64
N HIS A 46 6.44 -10.98 8.17
CA HIS A 46 5.18 -10.40 8.62
C HIS A 46 5.19 -9.87 10.07
N LYS A 47 6.25 -10.10 10.86
CA LYS A 47 6.37 -9.63 12.25
C LYS A 47 7.84 -9.46 12.67
N PHE A 48 8.26 -8.22 12.95
CA PHE A 48 9.32 -7.93 13.92
C PHE A 48 8.67 -7.16 15.07
N PRO A 49 8.76 -7.65 16.32
CA PRO A 49 8.27 -6.91 17.48
C PRO A 49 9.37 -5.95 17.95
N PHE A 50 9.38 -4.73 17.44
CA PHE A 50 10.01 -3.58 18.09
C PHE A 50 9.11 -2.37 17.89
#